data_AF-A0A955TQB5-F1
#
_entry.id   AF-A0A955TQB5-F1
#
_cell.length_a   1.000
_cell.length_b   1.000
_cell.length_c   1.000
_cell.angle_alpha   90.00
_cell.angle_beta   90.00
_cell.angle_gamma   90.00
#
_symmetry.space_group_name_H-M   'P 1'
#
loop_
_entity.id
_entity.type
_entity.pdbx_description
1 polymer ?
#
loop_
_entity_poly.entity_id
_entity_poly.type
_entity_poly.pdbx_seq_one_letter_code
_entity_poly.pdbx_strand_id
1 'polypeptide(L)'
;QSMKNFTVVPEGIRFGLVAIKNVGENAVETILEIRDTDGPFSSFMEFCCRIDSQKVNKRVLEGLIKVGAFDSMGLSRAALFQVLDHVLEHAATVQKNKRQGQTSLFDMFEEPDTAATPADTFGYTIPAIPEWSQNELLKYERELTGFYITSHPLNRHNLAIKHFSTCTTQSLADLGDGKEAKVCGVVSNTKIMTTKKGDRMAYIQLEDLHGTVEVILFPETFRNSEALLGPESVLRITGT
;
A
#
# COMPACT_ATOMS: atom_id res chain seq x y z
N GLN A 1 -4.79 6.24 14.90
CA GLN A 1 -3.70 5.60 15.68
C GLN A 1 -2.32 6.06 15.20
N SER A 2 -2.03 6.06 13.90
CA SER A 2 -0.75 6.56 13.37
C SER A 2 -0.53 8.05 13.62
N MET A 3 0.75 8.44 13.76
CA MET A 3 1.21 9.82 13.94
C MET A 3 1.88 10.34 12.66
N LYS A 4 2.39 11.57 12.71
CA LYS A 4 3.11 12.20 11.59
C LYS A 4 4.31 11.36 11.15
N ASN A 5 5.17 11.02 12.11
CA ASN A 5 6.37 10.20 11.90
C ASN A 5 6.18 8.77 12.41
N PHE A 6 7.14 7.90 12.07
CA PHE A 6 7.21 6.55 12.62
C PHE A 6 7.20 6.59 14.15
N THR A 7 6.33 5.78 14.76
CA THR A 7 6.13 5.79 16.21
C THR A 7 6.22 4.37 16.75
N VAL A 8 7.02 4.18 17.79
CA VAL A 8 7.12 2.90 18.50
C VAL A 8 5.90 2.74 19.41
N VAL A 9 5.23 1.61 19.30
CA VAL A 9 4.11 1.18 20.15
C VAL A 9 4.46 -0.21 20.73
N PRO A 10 3.79 -0.68 21.79
CA PRO A 10 4.10 -1.98 22.40
C PRO A 10 4.08 -3.15 21.40
N GLU A 11 3.22 -3.08 20.38
CA GLU A 11 3.07 -4.14 19.37
C GLU A 11 4.05 -4.01 18.18
N GLY A 12 4.89 -2.96 18.13
CA GLY A 12 5.86 -2.74 17.05
C GLY A 12 6.02 -1.28 16.63
N ILE A 13 6.19 -1.04 15.32
CA ILE A 13 6.37 0.31 14.76
C ILE A 13 5.15 0.67 13.93
N ARG A 14 4.51 1.80 14.23
CA ARG A 14 3.46 2.39 13.40
C ARG A 14 4.07 3.23 12.29
N PHE A 15 3.62 3.01 11.07
CA PHE A 15 4.02 3.78 9.90
C PHE A 15 3.58 5.25 10.04
N GLY A 16 4.48 6.18 9.72
CA GLY A 16 4.18 7.62 9.75
C GLY A 16 3.35 8.06 8.56
N LEU A 17 2.30 8.85 8.78
CA LEU A 17 1.40 9.29 7.70
C LEU A 17 2.12 10.16 6.64
N VAL A 18 3.16 10.91 7.03
CA VAL A 18 3.91 11.77 6.12
C VAL A 18 4.80 10.98 5.15
N ALA A 19 5.13 9.73 5.48
CA ALA A 19 5.97 8.86 4.65
C ALA A 19 5.17 8.22 3.49
N ILE A 20 3.85 8.42 3.44
CA ILE A 20 3.01 7.91 2.35
C ILE A 20 3.11 8.87 1.17
N LYS A 21 3.52 8.36 0.01
CA LYS A 21 3.59 9.13 -1.23
C LYS A 21 2.25 9.78 -1.54
N ASN A 22 2.30 11.04 -1.96
CA ASN A 22 1.15 11.92 -2.22
C ASN A 22 0.40 12.42 -0.98
N VAL A 23 0.80 12.03 0.22
CA VAL A 23 0.26 12.58 1.47
C VAL A 23 1.17 13.72 1.93
N GLY A 24 0.71 14.96 1.75
CA GLY A 24 1.47 16.15 2.13
C GLY A 24 1.47 16.39 3.64
N GLU A 25 2.52 17.03 4.15
CA GLU A 25 2.67 17.35 5.58
C GLU A 25 1.47 18.12 6.15
N ASN A 26 0.99 19.15 5.43
CA ASN A 26 -0.19 19.94 5.83
C ASN A 26 -1.46 19.08 5.95
N ALA A 27 -1.62 18.06 5.10
CA ALA A 27 -2.76 17.15 5.15
C ALA A 27 -2.70 16.30 6.43
N VAL A 28 -1.50 15.80 6.76
CA VAL A 28 -1.26 15.03 7.99
C VAL A 28 -1.52 15.86 9.23
N GLU A 29 -0.99 17.08 9.29
CA GLU A 29 -1.21 17.99 10.42
C GLU A 29 -2.69 18.27 10.62
N THR A 30 -3.41 18.58 9.55
CA THR A 30 -4.87 18.78 9.61
C THR A 30 -5.61 17.55 10.16
N ILE A 31 -5.23 16.34 9.73
CA ILE A 31 -5.85 15.09 10.21
C ILE A 31 -5.58 14.89 11.70
N LEU A 32 -4.36 15.17 12.16
CA LEU A 32 -3.96 15.01 13.55
C LEU A 32 -4.64 16.06 14.44
N GLU A 33 -4.67 17.33 14.02
CA GLU A 33 -5.32 18.42 14.73
C GLU A 33 -6.81 18.10 14.98
N ILE A 34 -7.56 17.73 13.94
CA ILE A 34 -8.98 17.38 14.05
C ILE A 34 -9.18 16.20 15.00
N ARG A 35 -8.29 15.21 14.94
CA ARG A 35 -8.34 14.03 15.81
C ARG A 35 -8.07 14.38 17.27
N ASP A 36 -7.19 15.33 17.52
CA ASP A 36 -6.81 15.78 18.86
C ASP A 36 -7.89 16.72 19.45
N THR A 37 -8.57 17.53 18.62
CA THR A 37 -9.61 18.47 19.08
C THR A 37 -10.98 17.83 19.25
N ASP A 38 -11.45 17.04 18.27
CA ASP A 38 -12.81 16.45 18.29
C ASP A 38 -12.81 14.92 18.43
N GLY A 39 -11.64 14.34 18.71
CA GLY A 39 -11.51 12.91 19.00
C GLY A 39 -11.36 12.02 17.76
N PRO A 40 -11.22 10.69 17.96
CA PRO A 40 -11.00 9.72 16.89
C PRO A 40 -12.17 9.67 15.90
N PHE A 41 -11.87 9.34 14.64
CA PHE A 41 -12.87 9.12 13.60
C PHE A 41 -13.49 7.74 13.75
N SER A 42 -14.83 7.67 13.85
CA SER A 42 -15.57 6.42 14.00
C SER A 42 -15.84 5.72 12.67
N SER A 43 -15.97 6.47 11.58
CA SER A 43 -16.19 5.93 10.23
C SER A 43 -15.48 6.72 9.14
N PHE A 44 -15.41 6.13 7.94
CA PHE A 44 -14.83 6.77 6.75
C PHE A 44 -15.66 7.99 6.34
N MET A 45 -16.98 7.92 6.49
CA MET A 45 -17.87 9.02 6.21
C MET A 45 -17.64 10.20 7.16
N GLU A 46 -17.55 9.93 8.46
CA GLU A 46 -17.26 10.94 9.47
C GLU A 46 -15.90 11.62 9.21
N PHE A 47 -14.88 10.83 8.85
CA PHE A 47 -13.57 11.34 8.45
C PHE A 47 -13.67 12.35 7.31
N CYS A 48 -14.36 11.99 6.22
CA CYS A 48 -14.53 12.87 5.06
C CYS A 48 -15.37 14.12 5.37
N CYS A 49 -16.39 14.02 6.23
CA CYS A 49 -17.22 15.15 6.63
C CYS A 49 -16.48 16.16 7.52
N ARG A 50 -15.62 15.68 8.43
CA ARG A 50 -14.86 16.53 9.38
C ARG A 50 -13.68 17.24 8.73
N ILE A 51 -13.08 16.64 7.71
CA ILE A 51 -11.86 17.16 7.08
C ILE A 51 -12.14 18.12 5.93
N ASP A 52 -11.40 19.22 5.88
CA ASP A 52 -11.46 20.15 4.75
C ASP A 52 -10.85 19.52 3.48
N SER A 53 -11.69 19.34 2.47
CA SER A 53 -11.31 18.79 1.15
C SER A 53 -10.26 19.63 0.40
N GLN A 54 -10.08 20.91 0.77
CA GLN A 54 -8.99 21.74 0.23
C GLN A 54 -7.63 21.36 0.80
N LYS A 55 -7.58 20.91 2.06
CA LYS A 55 -6.34 20.51 2.74
C LYS A 55 -6.02 19.03 2.50
N VAL A 56 -7.05 18.19 2.44
CA VAL A 56 -6.95 16.75 2.17
C VAL A 56 -7.73 16.44 0.90
N ASN A 57 -7.04 16.49 -0.23
CA ASN A 57 -7.66 16.26 -1.53
C ASN A 57 -7.89 14.77 -1.82
N LYS A 58 -8.63 14.47 -2.90
CA LYS A 58 -8.93 13.10 -3.35
C LYS A 58 -7.68 12.23 -3.46
N ARG A 59 -6.56 12.75 -3.98
CA ARG A 59 -5.31 12.00 -4.15
C ARG A 59 -4.72 11.55 -2.82
N VAL A 60 -4.84 12.36 -1.76
CA VAL A 60 -4.45 11.99 -0.40
C VAL A 60 -5.32 10.83 0.11
N LEU A 61 -6.64 10.94 -0.05
CA LEU A 61 -7.59 9.91 0.39
C LEU A 61 -7.37 8.58 -0.32
N GLU A 62 -7.17 8.60 -1.64
CA GLU A 62 -6.81 7.42 -2.42
C GLU A 62 -5.54 6.75 -1.88
N GLY A 63 -4.53 7.55 -1.53
CA GLY A 63 -3.28 7.05 -0.95
C GLY A 63 -3.52 6.38 0.41
N LEU A 64 -4.25 7.04 1.31
CA LEU A 64 -4.59 6.53 2.64
C LEU A 64 -5.41 5.23 2.58
N ILE A 65 -6.40 5.15 1.68
CA ILE A 65 -7.19 3.92 1.45
C ILE A 65 -6.28 2.79 0.98
N LYS A 66 -5.46 3.05 -0.06
CA LYS A 66 -4.61 2.03 -0.69
C LYS A 66 -3.60 1.39 0.27
N VAL A 67 -3.04 2.17 1.20
CA VAL A 67 -2.08 1.67 2.21
C VAL A 67 -2.73 1.13 3.49
N GLY A 68 -4.07 1.15 3.57
CA GLY A 68 -4.81 0.57 4.70
C GLY A 68 -4.92 1.44 5.93
N ALA A 69 -4.84 2.77 5.79
CA ALA A 69 -5.02 3.69 6.91
C ALA A 69 -6.43 3.62 7.53
N PHE A 70 -7.40 3.05 6.80
CA PHE A 70 -8.80 2.88 7.21
C PHE A 70 -9.18 1.41 7.50
N ASP A 71 -8.22 0.46 7.47
CA ASP A 71 -8.51 -0.97 7.66
C ASP A 71 -9.19 -1.28 9.02
N SER A 72 -8.92 -0.46 10.05
CA SER A 72 -9.56 -0.59 11.36
C SER A 72 -11.06 -0.33 11.36
N MET A 73 -11.62 0.21 10.28
CA MET A 73 -13.06 0.45 10.11
C MET A 73 -13.81 -0.79 9.61
N GLY A 74 -13.12 -1.90 9.31
CA GLY A 74 -13.75 -3.16 8.92
C GLY A 74 -14.32 -3.18 7.50
N LEU A 75 -13.96 -2.20 6.67
CA LEU A 75 -14.37 -2.09 5.27
C LEU A 75 -13.21 -2.49 4.35
N SER A 76 -13.51 -3.12 3.22
CA SER A 76 -12.47 -3.43 2.23
C SER A 76 -11.95 -2.14 1.58
N ARG A 77 -10.65 -2.12 1.26
CA ARG A 77 -10.03 -0.98 0.58
C ARG A 77 -10.66 -0.76 -0.79
N ALA A 78 -11.01 -1.85 -1.48
CA ALA A 78 -11.78 -1.81 -2.73
C ALA A 78 -13.14 -1.10 -2.58
N ALA A 79 -13.90 -1.39 -1.51
CA ALA A 79 -15.19 -0.75 -1.26
C ALA A 79 -15.03 0.76 -1.01
N LEU A 80 -14.11 1.14 -0.13
CA LEU A 80 -13.80 2.54 0.18
C LEU A 80 -13.38 3.31 -1.08
N PHE A 81 -12.55 2.69 -1.92
CA PHE A 81 -12.07 3.31 -3.15
C PHE A 81 -13.20 3.53 -4.16
N GLN A 82 -14.13 2.58 -4.29
CA GLN A 82 -15.26 2.68 -5.21
C GLN A 82 -16.26 3.79 -4.81
N VAL A 83 -16.49 3.98 -3.51
CA VAL A 83 -17.44 5.00 -3.01
C VAL A 83 -16.84 6.38 -2.79
N LEU A 84 -15.52 6.53 -2.94
CA LEU A 84 -14.80 7.75 -2.59
C LEU A 84 -15.39 9.01 -3.22
N ASP A 85 -15.72 8.97 -4.52
CA ASP A 85 -16.29 10.13 -5.23
C ASP A 85 -17.64 10.54 -4.66
N HIS A 86 -18.53 9.57 -4.44
CA HIS A 86 -19.84 9.83 -3.85
C HIS A 86 -19.74 10.37 -2.41
N VAL A 87 -18.83 9.82 -1.61
CA VAL A 87 -18.57 10.28 -0.24
C VAL A 87 -18.06 11.72 -0.23
N LEU A 88 -17.17 12.09 -1.16
CA LEU A 88 -16.65 13.45 -1.28
C LEU A 88 -17.73 14.46 -1.68
N GLU A 89 -18.62 14.10 -2.59
CA GLU A 89 -19.75 14.96 -2.99
C GLU A 89 -20.72 15.21 -1.83
N HIS A 90 -21.02 14.17 -1.06
CA HIS A 90 -21.85 14.30 0.13
C HIS A 90 -21.17 15.15 1.20
N ALA A 91 -19.90 14.88 1.52
CA ALA A 91 -19.14 15.64 2.51
C ALA A 91 -19.08 17.13 2.15
N ALA A 92 -18.89 17.48 0.87
CA ALA A 92 -18.92 18.85 0.40
C ALA A 92 -20.29 19.52 0.65
N THR A 93 -21.38 18.79 0.46
CA THR A 93 -22.74 19.27 0.72
C THR A 93 -22.97 19.54 2.21
N VAL A 94 -22.56 18.61 3.08
CA VAL A 94 -22.64 18.76 4.54
C VAL A 94 -21.84 19.96 5.02
N GLN A 95 -20.61 20.12 4.54
CA GLN A 95 -19.76 21.26 4.88
C GLN A 95 -20.35 22.59 4.41
N LYS A 96 -20.95 22.62 3.21
CA LYS A 96 -21.63 23.81 2.68
C LYS A 96 -22.83 24.20 3.55
N ASN A 97 -23.69 23.24 3.92
CA ASN A 97 -24.86 23.49 4.75
C ASN A 97 -24.46 24.02 6.14
N LYS A 98 -23.43 23.41 6.75
CA LYS A 98 -22.87 23.86 8.03
C LYS A 98 -22.33 25.29 7.98
N ARG A 99 -21.64 25.67 6.89
CA ARG A 99 -21.15 27.04 6.67
C ARG A 99 -22.28 28.05 6.46
N GLN A 100 -23.40 27.62 5.90
CA GLN A 100 -24.58 28.46 5.64
C GLN A 100 -25.50 28.58 6.87
N GLY A 101 -25.14 28.00 8.02
CA GLY A 101 -25.97 28.01 9.23
C GLY A 101 -27.26 27.20 9.10
N GLN A 102 -27.35 26.36 8.06
CA GLN A 102 -28.49 25.49 7.82
C GLN A 102 -28.17 24.14 8.47
N THR A 103 -28.65 23.92 9.70
CA THR A 103 -28.75 22.58 10.27
C THR A 103 -29.66 21.76 9.36
N SER A 104 -29.14 20.66 8.83
CA SER A 104 -29.86 19.82 7.90
C SER A 104 -31.13 19.29 8.58
N LEU A 105 -32.28 19.37 7.92
CA LEU A 105 -33.53 18.77 8.41
C LEU A 105 -33.41 17.25 8.65
N PHE A 106 -32.35 16.62 8.15
CA PHE A 106 -32.01 15.23 8.38
C PHE A 106 -31.51 14.92 9.81
N ASP A 107 -30.91 15.88 10.53
CA ASP A 107 -30.55 15.70 11.95
C ASP A 107 -31.81 15.61 12.85
N MET A 108 -32.98 15.93 12.31
CA MET A 108 -34.26 15.98 13.04
C MET A 108 -35.11 14.70 12.91
N PHE A 109 -34.67 13.70 12.13
CA PHE A 109 -35.44 12.48 11.83
C PHE A 109 -34.77 11.16 12.30
N GLU A 110 -33.73 11.20 13.13
CA GLU A 110 -33.24 9.97 13.78
C GLU A 110 -34.20 9.54 14.91
N GLU A 111 -35.23 8.76 14.56
CA GLU A 111 -35.91 7.89 15.52
C GLU A 111 -35.02 6.65 15.80
N PRO A 112 -34.92 6.21 17.07
CA PRO A 112 -34.11 5.06 17.42
C PRO A 112 -34.97 3.80 17.30
N ASP A 113 -34.81 3.00 16.24
CA ASP A 113 -35.26 1.61 16.33
C ASP A 113 -34.52 0.59 15.46
N THR A 114 -34.04 -0.44 16.17
CA THR A 114 -33.74 -1.82 15.75
C THR A 114 -32.54 -2.13 14.83
N ALA A 115 -31.50 -2.67 15.49
CA ALA A 115 -30.66 -3.80 15.04
C ALA A 115 -30.47 -4.01 13.53
N ALA A 116 -29.71 -3.11 12.90
CA ALA A 116 -29.09 -3.35 11.61
C ALA A 116 -27.58 -3.07 11.73
N THR A 117 -26.78 -3.84 10.99
CA THR A 117 -25.34 -3.61 10.69
C THR A 117 -24.99 -2.12 10.66
N PRO A 118 -23.82 -1.70 11.19
CA PRO A 118 -23.53 -0.31 11.50
C PRO A 118 -23.83 0.57 10.28
N ALA A 119 -25.02 1.14 10.30
CA ALA A 119 -25.40 2.18 9.38
C ALA A 119 -24.58 3.36 9.85
N ASP A 120 -23.61 3.76 9.03
CA ASP A 120 -22.95 5.05 9.20
C ASP A 120 -24.06 6.09 9.45
N THR A 121 -23.87 6.90 10.48
CA THR A 121 -24.76 7.95 11.02
C THR A 121 -25.17 9.04 10.00
N PHE A 122 -24.98 8.77 8.71
CA PHE A 122 -25.20 9.64 7.56
C PHE A 122 -26.06 8.97 6.46
N GLY A 123 -26.64 7.78 6.71
CA GLY A 123 -27.65 7.17 5.83
C GLY A 123 -27.13 6.59 4.51
N TYR A 124 -25.81 6.50 4.32
CA TYR A 124 -25.18 5.86 3.15
C TYR A 124 -24.50 4.57 3.56
N THR A 125 -25.03 3.43 3.11
CA THR A 125 -24.41 2.13 3.34
C THR A 125 -23.36 1.86 2.27
N ILE A 126 -22.10 1.71 2.68
CA ILE A 126 -21.02 1.30 1.79
C ILE A 126 -21.28 -0.14 1.34
N PRO A 127 -21.35 -0.42 0.02
CA PRO A 127 -21.64 -1.75 -0.47
C PRO A 127 -20.51 -2.73 -0.10
N ALA A 128 -20.91 -3.96 0.24
CA ALA A 128 -19.98 -5.05 0.51
C ALA A 128 -19.30 -5.49 -0.80
N ILE A 129 -18.10 -4.95 -1.07
CA ILE A 129 -17.30 -5.28 -2.24
C ILE A 129 -16.11 -6.16 -1.81
N PRO A 130 -15.82 -7.26 -2.53
CA PRO A 130 -14.64 -8.07 -2.26
C PRO A 130 -13.35 -7.25 -2.27
N GLU A 131 -12.41 -7.60 -1.40
CA GLU A 131 -11.11 -6.93 -1.37
C GLU A 131 -10.33 -7.17 -2.68
N TRP A 132 -9.44 -6.22 -3.00
CA TRP A 132 -8.48 -6.39 -4.10
C TRP A 132 -7.65 -7.66 -3.96
N SER A 133 -7.12 -8.15 -5.07
CA SER A 133 -6.19 -9.26 -5.01
C SER A 133 -4.97 -8.87 -4.17
N GLN A 134 -4.36 -9.83 -3.46
CA GLN A 134 -3.17 -9.53 -2.66
C GLN A 134 -2.05 -8.92 -3.51
N ASN A 135 -1.93 -9.28 -4.79
CA ASN A 135 -0.92 -8.69 -5.67
C ASN A 135 -1.18 -7.19 -5.87
N GLU A 136 -2.44 -6.77 -5.99
CA GLU A 136 -2.81 -5.36 -6.09
C GLU A 136 -2.56 -4.64 -4.75
N LEU A 137 -2.92 -5.24 -3.62
CA LEU A 137 -2.63 -4.68 -2.29
C LEU A 137 -1.13 -4.43 -2.09
N LEU A 138 -0.30 -5.45 -2.35
CA LEU A 138 1.15 -5.36 -2.21
C LEU A 138 1.75 -4.37 -3.20
N LYS A 139 1.22 -4.30 -4.43
CA LYS A 139 1.63 -3.30 -5.42
C LYS A 139 1.37 -1.88 -4.90
N TYR A 140 0.19 -1.62 -4.34
CA TYR A 140 -0.14 -0.30 -3.80
C TYR A 140 0.68 0.05 -2.57
N GLU A 141 0.92 -0.90 -1.66
CA GLU A 141 1.81 -0.70 -0.51
C GLU A 141 3.22 -0.31 -0.96
N ARG A 142 3.80 -1.06 -1.91
CA ARG A 142 5.14 -0.78 -2.43
C ARG A 142 5.19 0.56 -3.17
N GLU A 143 4.19 0.87 -3.99
CA GLU A 143 4.14 2.12 -4.77
C GLU A 143 4.03 3.36 -3.87
N LEU A 144 3.26 3.28 -2.79
CA LEU A 144 2.93 4.43 -1.94
C LEU A 144 3.81 4.55 -0.71
N THR A 145 4.29 3.44 -0.15
CA THR A 145 5.11 3.45 1.08
C THR A 145 6.57 3.11 0.80
N GLY A 146 6.86 2.50 -0.34
CA GLY A 146 8.17 1.93 -0.63
C GLY A 146 8.42 0.58 0.05
N PHE A 147 7.45 0.01 0.79
CA PHE A 147 7.62 -1.25 1.51
C PHE A 147 6.42 -2.19 1.30
N TYR A 148 6.65 -3.49 1.52
CA TYR A 148 5.57 -4.45 1.73
C TYR A 148 5.27 -4.52 3.23
N ILE A 149 4.17 -3.89 3.66
CA ILE A 149 3.83 -3.79 5.08
C ILE A 149 3.08 -5.05 5.52
N THR A 150 2.14 -5.51 4.68
CA THR A 150 1.25 -6.62 5.04
C THR A 150 1.89 -8.00 4.81
N SER A 151 2.60 -8.20 3.70
CA SER A 151 3.26 -9.48 3.39
C SER A 151 4.29 -9.33 2.26
N HIS A 152 5.36 -10.12 2.29
CA HIS A 152 6.27 -10.21 1.14
C HIS A 152 5.64 -11.01 -0.02
N PRO A 153 5.85 -10.64 -1.31
CA PRO A 153 5.31 -11.39 -2.46
C PRO A 153 5.74 -12.86 -2.48
N LEU A 154 6.95 -13.16 -2.00
CA LEU A 154 7.48 -14.52 -1.93
C LEU A 154 6.74 -15.46 -0.98
N ASN A 155 5.99 -14.92 -0.01
CA ASN A 155 5.29 -15.76 0.98
C ASN A 155 4.30 -16.73 0.33
N ARG A 156 3.69 -16.34 -0.80
CA ARG A 156 2.81 -17.21 -1.61
C ARG A 156 3.53 -18.40 -2.23
N HIS A 157 4.84 -18.28 -2.42
CA HIS A 157 5.68 -19.24 -3.11
C HIS A 157 6.58 -20.03 -2.15
N ASN A 158 6.34 -19.99 -0.84
CA ASN A 158 7.17 -20.67 0.17
C ASN A 158 7.44 -22.15 -0.14
N LEU A 159 6.45 -22.90 -0.60
CA LEU A 159 6.64 -24.31 -1.00
C LEU A 159 7.55 -24.44 -2.23
N ALA A 160 7.34 -23.60 -3.24
CA ALA A 160 8.17 -23.60 -4.45
C ALA A 160 9.60 -23.18 -4.12
N ILE A 161 9.80 -22.13 -3.32
CA ILE A 161 11.11 -21.64 -2.90
C ILE A 161 11.89 -22.76 -2.19
N LYS A 162 11.25 -23.50 -1.26
CA LYS A 162 11.89 -24.64 -0.59
C LYS A 162 12.37 -25.75 -1.52
N HIS A 163 11.71 -25.95 -2.67
CA HIS A 163 12.09 -26.99 -3.62
C HIS A 163 13.08 -26.49 -4.69
N PHE A 164 13.03 -25.20 -5.02
CA PHE A 164 13.73 -24.63 -6.17
C PHE A 164 14.93 -23.75 -5.84
N SER A 165 15.06 -23.30 -4.59
CA SER A 165 16.23 -22.57 -4.10
C SER A 165 17.22 -23.51 -3.41
N THR A 166 18.51 -23.27 -3.63
CA THR A 166 19.59 -23.96 -2.90
C THR A 166 20.17 -23.10 -1.79
N CYS A 167 19.92 -21.80 -1.84
CA CYS A 167 20.45 -20.81 -0.91
C CYS A 167 19.53 -19.58 -0.85
N THR A 168 19.75 -18.78 0.19
CA THR A 168 19.15 -17.46 0.37
C THR A 168 20.16 -16.39 -0.03
N THR A 169 19.73 -15.13 -0.13
CA THR A 169 20.67 -14.01 -0.34
C THR A 169 21.73 -13.93 0.76
N GLN A 170 21.37 -14.28 2.00
CA GLN A 170 22.27 -14.26 3.15
C GLN A 170 23.31 -15.39 3.12
N SER A 171 22.92 -16.60 2.73
CA SER A 171 23.81 -17.77 2.71
C SER A 171 24.61 -17.89 1.40
N LEU A 172 24.46 -16.94 0.48
CA LEU A 172 25.09 -17.00 -0.84
C LEU A 172 26.62 -16.96 -0.74
N ALA A 173 27.15 -16.13 0.17
CA ALA A 173 28.59 -15.99 0.40
C ALA A 173 29.26 -17.29 0.90
N ASP A 174 28.50 -18.19 1.53
CA ASP A 174 29.01 -19.42 2.12
C ASP A 174 29.24 -20.54 1.09
N LEU A 175 28.68 -20.42 -0.13
CA LEU A 175 28.81 -21.43 -1.18
C LEU A 175 30.24 -21.51 -1.73
N GLY A 176 30.96 -20.40 -1.76
CA GLY A 176 32.26 -20.25 -2.39
C GLY A 176 32.17 -19.94 -3.89
N ASP A 177 33.22 -19.29 -4.41
CA ASP A 177 33.28 -18.77 -5.77
C ASP A 177 33.12 -19.86 -6.84
N GLY A 178 32.40 -19.55 -7.92
CA GLY A 178 32.18 -20.43 -9.07
C GLY A 178 31.21 -21.60 -8.83
N LYS A 179 30.57 -21.70 -7.65
CA LYS A 179 29.57 -22.73 -7.37
C LYS A 179 28.18 -22.32 -7.83
N GLU A 180 27.43 -23.28 -8.34
CA GLU A 180 26.04 -23.05 -8.73
C GLU A 180 25.17 -22.64 -7.54
N ALA A 181 24.54 -21.48 -7.65
CA ALA A 181 23.58 -20.93 -6.72
C ALA A 181 22.20 -20.83 -7.38
N LYS A 182 21.16 -21.25 -6.66
CA LYS A 182 19.75 -21.10 -7.06
C LYS A 182 19.04 -20.24 -6.01
N VAL A 183 18.66 -19.03 -6.41
CA VAL A 183 17.99 -18.05 -5.54
C VAL A 183 16.62 -17.73 -6.11
N CYS A 184 15.61 -17.72 -5.25
CA CYS A 184 14.27 -17.25 -5.60
C CYS A 184 14.05 -15.86 -4.98
N GLY A 185 13.60 -14.90 -5.77
CA GLY A 185 13.38 -13.55 -5.28
C GLY A 185 12.48 -12.73 -6.18
N VAL A 186 12.21 -11.50 -5.75
CA VAL A 186 11.46 -10.49 -6.50
C VAL A 186 12.45 -9.54 -7.16
N VAL A 187 12.25 -9.23 -8.44
CA VAL A 187 13.05 -8.21 -9.13
C VAL A 187 12.61 -6.83 -8.67
N SER A 188 13.45 -6.17 -7.87
CA SER A 188 13.19 -4.84 -7.33
C SER A 188 13.67 -3.72 -8.24
N ASN A 189 14.72 -3.97 -9.04
CA ASN A 189 15.26 -3.01 -10.00
C ASN A 189 15.98 -3.71 -11.15
N THR A 190 15.92 -3.11 -12.36
CA THR A 190 16.61 -3.59 -13.56
C THR A 190 17.31 -2.42 -14.25
N LYS A 191 18.64 -2.52 -14.40
CA LYS A 191 19.47 -1.55 -15.11
C LYS A 191 20.08 -2.17 -16.35
N ILE A 192 19.58 -1.76 -17.52
CA ILE A 192 20.09 -2.23 -18.82
C ILE A 192 21.31 -1.39 -19.22
N MET A 193 22.37 -2.06 -19.67
CA MET A 193 23.61 -1.43 -20.11
C MET A 193 24.08 -2.02 -21.44
N THR A 194 24.74 -1.19 -22.23
CA THR A 194 25.39 -1.62 -23.47
C THR A 194 26.90 -1.80 -23.21
N THR A 195 27.41 -2.98 -23.54
CA THR A 195 28.83 -3.29 -23.43
C THR A 195 29.65 -2.50 -24.47
N LYS A 196 30.97 -2.46 -24.31
CA LYS A 196 31.88 -1.84 -25.29
C LYS A 196 31.78 -2.43 -26.70
N LYS A 197 31.30 -3.68 -26.81
CA LYS A 197 31.08 -4.39 -28.08
C LYS A 197 29.74 -4.08 -28.74
N GLY A 198 28.86 -3.30 -28.08
CA GLY A 198 27.52 -2.96 -28.57
C GLY A 198 26.40 -3.89 -28.10
N ASP A 199 26.73 -5.00 -27.42
CA ASP A 199 25.73 -5.93 -26.90
C ASP A 199 25.05 -5.40 -25.62
N ARG A 200 23.76 -5.68 -25.44
CA ARG A 200 22.98 -5.31 -24.24
C ARG A 200 23.13 -6.36 -23.14
N MET A 201 23.34 -5.94 -21.91
CA MET A 201 23.33 -6.74 -20.68
C MET A 201 22.50 -6.04 -19.60
N ALA A 202 22.20 -6.70 -18.48
CA ALA A 202 21.48 -6.07 -17.38
C ALA A 202 22.09 -6.41 -16.02
N TYR A 203 22.01 -5.44 -15.10
CA TYR A 203 22.16 -5.66 -13.66
C TYR A 203 20.76 -5.64 -13.07
N ILE A 204 20.40 -6.68 -12.32
CA ILE A 204 19.13 -6.73 -11.61
C ILE A 204 19.37 -6.83 -10.11
N GLN A 205 18.56 -6.12 -9.33
CA GLN A 205 18.49 -6.34 -7.89
C GLN A 205 17.40 -7.35 -7.62
N LEU A 206 17.80 -8.49 -7.04
CA LEU A 206 16.90 -9.54 -6.60
C LEU A 206 16.75 -9.46 -5.07
N GLU A 207 15.51 -9.37 -4.60
CA GLU A 207 15.16 -9.29 -3.18
C GLU A 207 14.51 -10.61 -2.72
N ASP A 208 15.03 -11.21 -1.64
CA ASP A 208 14.38 -12.31 -0.94
C ASP A 208 13.95 -11.90 0.48
N LEU A 209 13.48 -12.84 1.30
CA LEU A 209 13.06 -12.58 2.68
C LEU A 209 14.20 -12.17 3.62
N HIS A 210 15.47 -12.31 3.19
CA HIS A 210 16.66 -12.14 4.02
C HIS A 210 17.51 -10.94 3.58
N GLY A 211 17.35 -10.47 2.35
CA GLY A 211 18.12 -9.35 1.83
C GLY A 211 18.04 -9.20 0.32
N THR A 212 19.01 -8.48 -0.23
CA THR A 212 19.11 -8.21 -1.65
C THR A 212 20.45 -8.68 -2.21
N VAL A 213 20.45 -9.10 -3.48
CA VAL A 213 21.67 -9.45 -4.23
C VAL A 213 21.61 -8.84 -5.62
N GLU A 214 22.74 -8.36 -6.11
CA GLU A 214 22.88 -7.93 -7.50
C GLU A 214 23.22 -9.13 -8.38
N VAL A 215 22.43 -9.33 -9.44
CA VAL A 215 22.66 -10.39 -10.42
C VAL A 215 22.99 -9.76 -11.76
N ILE A 216 24.03 -10.27 -12.41
CA ILE A 216 24.47 -9.83 -13.73
C ILE A 216 23.92 -10.78 -14.78
N LEU A 217 23.13 -10.24 -15.71
CA LEU A 217 22.64 -10.96 -16.89
C LEU A 217 23.52 -10.58 -18.08
N PHE A 218 24.48 -11.44 -18.41
CA PHE A 218 25.31 -11.30 -19.61
C PHE A 218 24.48 -11.30 -20.90
N PRO A 219 25.00 -10.78 -22.02
CA PRO A 219 24.16 -10.48 -23.18
C PRO A 219 23.30 -11.61 -23.73
N GLU A 220 23.83 -12.83 -23.77
CA GLU A 220 23.06 -14.00 -24.23
C GLU A 220 21.92 -14.33 -23.26
N THR A 221 22.22 -14.39 -21.96
CA THR A 221 21.23 -14.62 -20.90
C THR A 221 20.17 -13.52 -20.90
N PHE A 222 20.57 -12.26 -20.99
CA PHE A 222 19.66 -11.11 -21.03
C PHE A 222 18.72 -11.20 -22.23
N ARG A 223 19.24 -11.45 -23.44
CA ARG A 223 18.43 -11.58 -24.66
C ARG A 223 17.36 -12.68 -24.53
N ASN A 224 17.68 -13.78 -23.87
CA ASN A 224 16.76 -14.91 -23.69
C ASN A 224 15.77 -14.73 -22.53
N SER A 225 16.02 -13.80 -21.62
CA SER A 225 15.22 -13.60 -20.39
C SER A 225 14.58 -12.22 -20.28
N GLU A 226 14.81 -11.30 -21.21
CA GLU A 226 14.34 -9.91 -21.16
C GLU A 226 12.82 -9.81 -20.88
N ALA A 227 12.02 -10.69 -21.49
CA ALA A 227 10.56 -10.72 -21.30
C ALA A 227 10.12 -11.11 -19.87
N LEU A 228 11.00 -11.73 -19.07
CA LEU A 228 10.72 -12.16 -17.70
C LEU A 228 11.07 -11.08 -16.65
N LEU A 229 11.80 -10.04 -17.04
CA LEU A 229 12.34 -9.02 -16.11
C LEU A 229 11.36 -7.87 -15.83
N GLY A 230 10.06 -8.18 -15.81
CA GLY A 230 9.03 -7.20 -15.49
C GLY A 230 9.18 -6.69 -14.04
N PRO A 231 8.73 -5.46 -13.73
CA PRO A 231 8.72 -4.96 -12.36
C PRO A 231 7.99 -5.93 -11.43
N GLU A 232 8.56 -6.19 -10.27
CA GLU A 232 7.97 -7.07 -9.24
C GLU A 232 7.76 -8.53 -9.68
N SER A 233 8.48 -8.98 -10.72
CA SER A 233 8.44 -10.38 -11.15
C SER A 233 9.10 -11.28 -10.11
N VAL A 234 8.42 -12.34 -9.71
CA VAL A 234 8.97 -13.41 -8.87
C VAL A 234 9.72 -14.38 -9.78
N LEU A 235 11.05 -14.46 -9.61
CA LEU A 235 11.93 -15.28 -10.45
C LEU A 235 12.76 -16.24 -9.63
N ARG A 236 13.08 -17.38 -10.24
CA ARG A 236 14.16 -18.27 -9.81
C ARG A 236 15.35 -18.03 -10.72
N ILE A 237 16.46 -17.61 -10.14
CA ILE A 237 17.72 -17.38 -10.84
C ILE A 237 18.67 -18.54 -10.54
N THR A 238 19.38 -19.00 -11.56
CA THR A 238 20.50 -19.94 -11.43
C THR A 238 21.74 -19.27 -12.00
N GLY A 239 22.81 -19.23 -11.23
CA GLY A 239 24.08 -18.60 -11.61
C GLY A 239 25.24 -19.17 -10.79
N THR A 240 26.42 -18.60 -10.99
CA THR A 240 27.66 -18.94 -10.29
C THR A 240 28.32 -17.68 -9.77
#